data_AF-A0A956ZD66-F1
#
_entry.id   AF-A0A956ZD66-F1
#
_cell.length_a   1.000
_cell.length_b   1.000
_cell.length_c   1.000
_cell.angle_alpha   90.00
_cell.angle_beta   90.00
_cell.angle_gamma   90.00
#
_symmetry.space_group_name_H-M   'P 1'
#
loop_
_entity.id
_entity.type
_entity.pdbx_description
1 polymer ?
#
loop_
_entity_poly.entity_id
_entity_poly.type
_entity_poly.pdbx_seq_one_letter_code
_entity_poly.pdbx_strand_id
1 'polypeptide(L)' 'MLKSDAERKVRRAIEDYSAEFSEEQIEALSDMILKIASTVVEEALASWKPGPGGRPSFFA' A
#
# COMPACT_ATOMS: atom_id res chain seq x y z
N MET A 1 2.32 -13.60 -2.18
CA MET A 1 1.23 -13.19 -1.28
C MET A 1 0.93 -11.70 -1.32
N LEU A 2 1.87 -10.79 -1.03
CA LEU A 2 1.58 -9.34 -1.02
C LEU A 2 1.12 -8.80 -2.39
N LYS A 3 1.76 -9.23 -3.48
CA LYS A 3 1.36 -8.86 -4.84
C LYS A 3 -0.07 -9.32 -5.19
N SER A 4 -0.45 -10.54 -4.81
CA SER A 4 -1.81 -11.06 -5.09
C SER A 4 -2.89 -10.33 -4.29
N ASP A 5 -2.57 -9.83 -3.09
CA ASP A 5 -3.51 -9.03 -2.29
C ASP A 5 -3.67 -7.60 -2.84
N ALA A 6 -2.59 -6.99 -3.33
CA ALA A 6 -2.64 -5.69 -4.00
C ALA A 6 -3.49 -5.77 -5.28
N GLU A 7 -3.25 -6.79 -6.09
CA GLU A 7 -4.01 -7.03 -7.32
C GLU A 7 -5.50 -7.27 -7.05
N ARG A 8 -5.84 -8.08 -6.04
CA ARG A 8 -7.24 -8.28 -5.62
C ARG A 8 -7.92 -6.97 -5.24
N LYS A 9 -7.22 -6.06 -4.55
CA LYS A 9 -7.76 -4.75 -4.17
C LYS A 9 -7.94 -3.84 -5.39
N VAL A 10 -6.99 -3.85 -6.33
CA VAL A 10 -7.09 -3.09 -7.59
C VAL A 10 -8.28 -3.56 -8.40
N ARG A 11 -8.44 -4.87 -8.62
CA ARG A 11 -9.57 -5.43 -9.39
C ARG A 11 -10.92 -5.08 -8.76
N ARG A 12 -11.04 -5.19 -7.44
CA ARG A 12 -12.27 -4.78 -6.73
C ARG A 12 -12.57 -3.29 -6.90
N ALA A 13 -11.56 -2.42 -6.82
CA ALA A 13 -11.76 -1.00 -7.03
C ALA A 13 -12.20 -0.70 -8.48
N ILE A 14 -11.63 -1.38 -9.47
CA ILE A 14 -12.02 -1.25 -10.87
C ILE A 14 -13.50 -1.62 -11.06
N GLU A 15 -13.95 -2.72 -10.45
CA GLU A 15 -15.35 -3.13 -10.43
C GLU A 15 -16.25 -2.07 -9.77
N ASP A 16 -15.86 -1.57 -8.60
CA ASP A 16 -16.63 -0.57 -7.83
C ASP A 16 -16.82 0.74 -8.62
N TYR A 17 -15.83 1.12 -9.43
CA TYR A 17 -15.87 2.33 -10.25
C TYR A 17 -16.34 2.09 -11.70
N SER A 18 -16.74 0.86 -12.05
CA SER A 18 -17.11 0.47 -13.43
C SER A 18 -16.08 0.92 -14.47
N ALA A 19 -14.80 0.84 -14.12
CA ALA A 19 -13.71 1.24 -14.99
C ALA A 19 -13.21 0.06 -15.83
N GLU A 20 -12.55 0.35 -16.94
CA GLU A 20 -11.87 -0.66 -17.77
C GLU A 20 -10.38 -0.36 -17.79
N PHE A 21 -9.60 -1.33 -17.36
CA PHE A 21 -8.14 -1.27 -17.38
C PHE A 21 -7.60 -2.51 -18.09
N SER A 22 -6.50 -2.35 -18.82
CA SER A 22 -5.76 -3.49 -19.34
C SER A 22 -5.08 -4.25 -18.21
N GLU A 23 -4.75 -5.52 -18.44
CA GLU A 23 -3.99 -6.33 -17.50
C GLU A 23 -2.64 -5.68 -17.13
N GLU A 24 -1.96 -5.07 -18.10
CA GLU A 24 -0.71 -4.32 -17.88
C GLU A 24 -0.90 -3.13 -16.94
N GLN A 25 -2.04 -2.42 -17.03
CA GLN A 25 -2.36 -1.33 -16.12
C GLN A 25 -2.69 -1.84 -14.72
N ILE A 26 -3.39 -2.97 -14.59
CA ILE A 26 -3.70 -3.61 -13.30
C ILE A 26 -2.40 -4.04 -12.61
N GLU A 27 -1.48 -4.64 -13.35
CA GLU A 27 -0.15 -5.01 -12.85
C GLU A 27 0.64 -3.78 -12.39
N ALA A 28 0.68 -2.72 -13.20
CA ALA A 28 1.37 -1.48 -12.86
C ALA A 28 0.81 -0.81 -11.60
N LEU A 29 -0.52 -0.76 -11.46
CA LEU A 29 -1.20 -0.25 -10.27
C LEU A 29 -0.85 -1.08 -9.03
N SER A 30 -0.84 -2.41 -9.17
CA SER A 30 -0.50 -3.33 -8.09
C SER A 30 0.95 -3.13 -7.61
N ASP A 31 1.89 -2.96 -8.55
CA ASP A 31 3.30 -2.70 -8.22
C ASP A 31 3.51 -1.31 -7.60
N MET A 32 2.75 -0.29 -8.02
CA MET A 32 2.77 1.02 -7.38
C MET A 32 2.29 0.98 -5.93
N ILE A 33 1.20 0.27 -5.65
CA ILE A 33 0.67 0.15 -4.28
C ILE A 33 1.73 -0.44 -3.35
N LEU A 34 2.44 -1.48 -3.80
CA LEU A 34 3.52 -2.09 -3.02
C LEU A 34 4.67 -1.10 -2.77
N LYS A 35 5.09 -0.34 -3.79
CA LYS A 35 6.14 0.68 -3.64
C LYS A 35 5.74 1.77 -2.65
N ILE A 36 4.53 2.31 -2.78
CA ILE A 36 4.01 3.33 -1.86
C ILE A 36 3.98 2.80 -0.43
N ALA A 37 3.47 1.58 -0.23
CA ALA A 37 3.44 0.95 1.08
C ALA A 37 4.85 0.80 1.68
N SER A 38 5.83 0.36 0.90
CA SER A 38 7.23 0.28 1.34
C SER A 38 7.79 1.67 1.70
N THR A 39 7.60 2.67 0.85
CA THR A 39 8.07 4.04 1.11
C THR A 39 7.47 4.62 2.39
N VAL A 40 6.16 4.44 2.62
CA VAL A 40 5.51 4.92 3.84
C VAL A 40 6.09 4.24 5.09
N VAL A 41 6.36 2.93 5.03
CA VAL A 41 7.00 2.20 6.14
C VAL A 41 8.44 2.67 6.35
N GLU A 42 9.21 2.87 5.29
CA GLU A 42 10.58 3.37 5.37
C GLU A 42 10.64 4.77 5.98
N GLU A 43 9.78 5.68 5.56
CA GLU A 43 9.67 7.03 6.13
C GLU A 43 9.25 6.99 7.60
N ALA A 44 8.26 6.14 7.94
CA ALA A 44 7.83 5.96 9.32
C ALA A 44 8.98 5.46 10.20
N LEU A 45 9.76 4.48 9.73
CA LEU A 45 10.92 3.95 10.44
C LEU A 45 12.09 4.95 10.51
N ALA A 46 12.32 5.75 9.46
CA ALA A 46 13.35 6.79 9.47
C ALA A 46 13.03 7.90 10.48
N SER A 47 11.75 8.21 10.68
CA SER A 47 11.28 9.16 11.69
C SER A 47 11.23 8.57 13.11
N TRP A 48 11.32 7.26 13.25
CA TRP A 48 11.21 6.57 14.53
C TRP A 48 12.49 6.73 15.36
N LYS A 49 12.39 7.45 16.47
CA LYS A 49 13.40 7.43 17.54
C LYS A 49 12.93 6.47 18.64
N PRO A 50 13.72 5.46 19.03
CA PRO A 50 13.37 4.60 20.16
C PRO A 50 13.46 5.42 21.46
N GLY A 51 12.31 5.86 21.97
CA GLY A 51 12.16 6.45 23.30
C GLY A 51 11.57 5.44 24.30
N PRO A 52 11.87 5.56 25.61
CA PRO A 52 11.36 4.65 26.62
C PRO A 52 9.87 4.94 26.86
N GLY A 53 8.98 4.22 26.18
CA GLY A 53 7.54 4.23 26.47
C GLY A 53 6.66 5.07 25.55
N GLY A 54 6.81 4.95 24.23
CA GLY A 54 5.88 5.57 23.28
C GLY A 54 5.30 4.57 22.31
N ARG A 55 4.04 4.15 22.52
CA ARG A 55 3.24 3.62 21.41
C ARG A 55 3.23 4.66 20.30
N PRO A 56 3.33 4.27 19.02
CA PRO A 56 3.33 5.25 17.94
C PRO A 56 2.04 6.08 17.99
N SER A 57 2.19 7.41 17.96
CA SER A 57 1.07 8.37 18.07
C SER A 57 0.04 8.26 16.95
N PHE A 58 0.31 7.45 15.92
CA PHE A 58 -0.59 7.26 14.79
C PHE A 58 -1.62 6.14 14.98
N PHE A 59 -1.47 5.29 16.00
CA PHE A 59 -2.47 4.26 16.36
C PHE A 59 -3.21 4.58 17.68
N ALA A 60 -2.98 5.75 18.26
CA ALA A 60 -3.58 6.21 19.51
C ALA A 60 -4.80 7.11 19.24
#